data_AF-A0A328KYJ8-F1
#
_entry.id   AF-A0A328KYJ8-F1
#
_cell.length_a   1.000
_cell.length_b   1.000
_cell.length_c   1.000
_cell.angle_alpha   90.00
_cell.angle_beta   90.00
_cell.angle_gamma   90.00
#
_symmetry.space_group_name_H-M   'P 1'
#
loop_
_entity.id
_entity.type
_entity.pdbx_description
1 polymer ?
#
loop_
_entity_poly.entity_id
_entity_poly.type
_entity_poly.pdbx_seq_one_letter_code
_entity_poly.pdbx_strand_id
1 'polypeptide(L)'
;MISEKGVSFDPNFVSSLSELPSPITAGDLQQLLCGLNWMRSTIPRFSELVDPLQQLLLTASRSIDSLQKSQLQKVTLKTLGWNQSHDKCFAQIKSTLQNLVTMAHINDGYLLCVFPDASKDFWGILLT
;
A
#
# COMPACT_ATOMS: atom_id res chain seq x y z
N MET A 1 2.41 -11.88 13.29
CA MET A 1 2.43 -13.16 14.00
C MET A 1 3.56 -14.02 13.47
N ILE A 2 4.27 -14.71 14.37
CA ILE A 2 5.37 -15.60 14.04
C ILE A 2 4.89 -17.03 14.29
N SER A 3 5.00 -17.90 13.30
CA SER A 3 4.57 -19.30 13.35
C SER A 3 5.57 -20.19 12.63
N GLU A 4 5.46 -21.51 12.74
CA GLU A 4 6.26 -22.45 11.94
C GLU A 4 6.11 -22.21 10.43
N LYS A 5 4.91 -21.82 9.98
CA LYS A 5 4.59 -21.54 8.56
C LYS A 5 5.23 -20.24 8.04
N GLY A 6 5.79 -19.42 8.92
CA GLY A 6 6.38 -18.14 8.56
C GLY A 6 5.89 -16.97 9.41
N VAL A 7 6.13 -15.76 8.89
CA VAL A 7 5.81 -14.46 9.50
C VAL A 7 4.69 -13.79 8.71
N SER A 8 3.63 -13.39 9.40
CA SER A 8 2.50 -12.64 8.85
C SER A 8 2.22 -11.38 9.67
N PHE A 9 1.39 -10.46 9.19
CA PHE A 9 0.95 -9.32 9.98
C PHE A 9 -0.12 -9.73 11.02
N ASP A 10 -0.28 -8.90 12.06
CA ASP A 10 -1.38 -9.07 13.03
C ASP A 10 -2.74 -8.93 12.30
N PRO A 11 -3.64 -9.92 12.38
CA PRO A 11 -4.97 -9.84 11.77
C PRO A 11 -5.75 -8.60 12.19
N ASN A 12 -5.57 -8.11 13.42
CA ASN A 12 -6.24 -6.89 13.91
C ASN A 12 -5.75 -5.63 13.18
N PHE A 13 -4.46 -5.60 12.82
CA PHE A 13 -3.89 -4.50 12.06
C PHE A 13 -4.40 -4.54 10.60
N VAL A 14 -4.45 -5.73 10.01
CA VAL A 14 -4.97 -5.95 8.66
C VAL A 14 -6.45 -5.58 8.57
N SER A 15 -7.26 -5.98 9.57
CA SER A 15 -8.68 -5.63 9.63
C SER A 15 -8.86 -4.12 9.80
N SER A 16 -8.12 -3.48 10.71
CA SER A 16 -8.17 -2.03 10.93
C SER A 16 -7.93 -1.24 9.64
N LEU A 17 -6.97 -1.66 8.80
CA LEU A 17 -6.71 -1.03 7.50
C LEU A 17 -7.80 -1.34 6.47
N SER A 18 -8.36 -2.55 6.47
CA SER A 18 -9.43 -2.97 5.54
C SER A 18 -10.75 -2.24 5.84
N GLU A 19 -10.99 -1.91 7.10
CA GLU A 19 -12.18 -1.22 7.59
C GLU A 19 -12.12 0.30 7.44
N LEU A 20 -10.95 0.87 7.08
CA LEU A 20 -10.83 2.30 6.86
C LEU A 20 -11.89 2.79 5.86
N PRO A 21 -12.57 3.91 6.14
CA PRO A 21 -13.51 4.49 5.19
C PRO A 21 -12.78 4.95 3.93
N SER A 22 -13.53 5.17 2.86
CA SER A 22 -12.96 5.80 1.66
C SER A 22 -12.35 7.15 2.05
N PRO A 23 -11.10 7.44 1.65
CA PRO A 23 -10.43 8.67 2.05
C PRO A 23 -11.16 9.87 1.44
N ILE A 24 -11.34 10.93 2.22
CA ILE A 24 -12.02 12.17 1.77
C ILE A 24 -10.98 13.27 1.55
N THR A 25 -9.94 13.29 2.37
CA THR A 25 -8.85 14.27 2.33
C THR A 25 -7.52 13.63 1.96
N ALA A 26 -6.56 14.44 1.52
CA ALA A 26 -5.20 13.97 1.25
C ALA A 26 -4.50 13.46 2.52
N GLY A 27 -4.89 13.94 3.70
CA GLY A 27 -4.41 13.42 4.98
C GLY A 27 -4.90 11.99 5.27
N ASP A 28 -6.16 11.69 4.93
CA ASP A 28 -6.71 10.32 5.03
C ASP A 28 -6.00 9.39 4.04
N LEU A 29 -5.79 9.86 2.81
CA LEU A 29 -5.07 9.13 1.77
C LEU A 29 -3.63 8.83 2.18
N GLN A 30 -2.95 9.82 2.77
CA GLN A 30 -1.61 9.64 3.32
C GLN A 30 -1.59 8.61 4.44
N GLN A 31 -2.57 8.64 5.36
CA GLN A 31 -2.66 7.66 6.44
C GLN A 31 -2.83 6.24 5.90
N LEU A 32 -3.71 6.04 4.92
CA LEU A 32 -3.90 4.76 4.25
C LEU A 32 -2.60 4.26 3.61
N LEU A 33 -1.98 5.08 2.76
CA LEU A 33 -0.74 4.71 2.04
C LEU A 33 0.42 4.42 2.98
N CYS A 34 0.57 5.20 4.06
CA CYS A 34 1.55 4.92 5.10
C CYS A 34 1.28 3.56 5.75
N GLY A 35 0.03 3.27 6.12
CA GLY A 35 -0.35 1.98 6.71
C GLY A 35 -0.08 0.79 5.77
N LEU A 36 -0.40 0.93 4.48
CA LEU A 36 -0.11 -0.08 3.47
C LEU A 36 1.39 -0.30 3.28
N ASN A 37 2.20 0.77 3.35
CA ASN A 37 3.65 0.67 3.19
C ASN A 37 4.31 -0.17 4.30
N TRP A 38 3.73 -0.22 5.51
CA TRP A 38 4.19 -1.14 6.57
C TRP A 38 4.08 -2.62 6.15
N MET A 39 3.10 -2.95 5.31
CA MET A 39 2.85 -4.33 4.83
C MET A 39 3.34 -4.57 3.41
N ARG A 40 4.15 -3.67 2.85
CA ARG A 40 4.57 -3.73 1.44
C ARG A 40 5.19 -5.07 1.04
N SER A 41 5.95 -5.71 1.93
CA SER A 41 6.62 -6.99 1.64
C SER A 41 5.66 -8.17 1.47
N THR A 42 4.44 -8.10 2.00
CA THR A 42 3.42 -9.16 1.88
C THR A 42 2.41 -8.90 0.77
N ILE A 43 2.54 -7.79 0.06
CA ILE A 43 1.67 -7.35 -1.02
C ILE A 43 2.41 -7.53 -2.36
N PRO A 44 2.04 -8.51 -3.19
CA PRO A 44 2.60 -8.65 -4.53
C PRO A 44 2.32 -7.40 -5.37
N ARG A 45 3.32 -6.97 -6.16
CA ARG A 45 3.22 -5.83 -7.09
C ARG A 45 2.70 -4.54 -6.41
N PHE A 46 3.11 -4.33 -5.15
CA PHE A 46 2.66 -3.21 -4.32
C PHE A 46 2.74 -1.84 -5.03
N SER A 47 3.87 -1.56 -5.69
CA SER A 47 4.10 -0.28 -6.38
C SER A 47 3.03 0.01 -7.42
N GLU A 48 2.68 -0.99 -8.23
CA GLU A 48 1.62 -0.88 -9.23
C GLU A 48 0.24 -0.70 -8.61
N LEU A 49 -0.03 -1.47 -7.54
CA LEU A 49 -1.33 -1.47 -6.88
C LEU A 49 -1.69 -0.09 -6.31
N VAL A 50 -0.72 0.60 -5.68
CA VAL A 50 -0.97 1.87 -4.99
C VAL A 50 -0.70 3.10 -5.86
N ASP A 51 -0.11 2.94 -7.05
CA ASP A 51 0.33 4.06 -7.88
C ASP A 51 -0.77 5.11 -8.15
N PRO A 52 -2.02 4.75 -8.53
CA PRO A 52 -3.05 5.76 -8.79
C PRO A 52 -3.32 6.66 -7.57
N LEU A 53 -3.32 6.08 -6.37
CA LEU A 53 -3.51 6.82 -5.13
C LEU A 53 -2.25 7.61 -4.73
N GLN A 54 -1.07 7.05 -4.98
CA GLN A 54 0.20 7.71 -4.72
C GLN A 54 0.37 8.97 -5.58
N GLN A 55 0.02 8.91 -6.87
CA GLN A 55 0.07 10.08 -7.77
C GLN A 55 -0.88 11.19 -7.33
N LEU A 56 -2.07 10.82 -6.84
CA LEU A 56 -3.02 11.79 -6.30
C LEU A 56 -2.49 12.46 -5.03
N LEU A 57 -1.86 11.69 -4.13
CA LEU A 57 -1.21 12.25 -2.94
C LEU A 57 -0.03 13.17 -3.30
N LEU A 58 0.78 12.82 -4.30
CA LEU A 58 1.86 13.66 -4.80
C LEU A 58 1.33 14.98 -5.37
N THR A 59 0.21 14.92 -6.09
CA THR A 59 -0.47 16.11 -6.61
C THR A 59 -0.97 17.00 -5.47
N ALA A 60 -1.56 16.41 -4.43
CA ALA A 60 -1.97 17.11 -3.22
C ALA A 60 -0.78 17.82 -2.56
N SER A 61 0.32 17.09 -2.33
CA SER A 61 1.52 17.61 -1.68
C SER A 61 2.14 18.77 -2.46
N ARG A 62 2.22 18.68 -3.79
CA ARG A 62 2.69 19.75 -4.66
C ARG A 62 1.81 21.00 -4.61
N SER A 63 0.50 20.84 -4.46
CA SER A 63 -0.43 21.98 -4.41
C SER A 63 -0.28 22.85 -3.15
N ILE A 64 0.22 22.27 -2.05
CA ILE A 64 0.41 22.95 -0.77
C ILE A 64 1.88 23.08 -0.35
N ASP A 65 2.80 22.58 -1.18
CA ASP A 65 4.24 22.48 -0.91
C ASP A 65 4.57 21.87 0.48
N SER A 66 3.88 20.79 0.83
CA SER A 66 4.04 20.15 2.14
C SER A 66 3.63 18.67 2.12
N LEU A 67 4.28 17.89 2.99
CA LEU A 67 3.92 16.50 3.30
C LEU A 67 3.34 16.36 4.71
N GLN A 68 3.14 17.46 5.43
CA GLN A 68 2.60 17.41 6.79
C GLN A 68 1.12 16.99 6.74
N LYS A 69 0.78 15.91 7.46
CA LYS A 69 -0.58 15.38 7.51
C LYS A 69 -1.62 16.43 7.85
N SER A 70 -1.34 17.31 8.82
CA SER A 70 -2.25 18.38 9.24
C SER A 70 -2.57 19.40 8.15
N GLN A 71 -1.64 19.63 7.20
CA GLN A 71 -1.89 20.48 6.04
C GLN A 71 -2.63 19.70 4.94
N LEU A 72 -2.25 18.45 4.69
CA LEU A 72 -2.91 17.57 3.72
C LEU A 72 -4.37 17.26 4.10
N GLN A 73 -4.71 17.24 5.39
CA GLN A 73 -6.09 17.08 5.86
C GLN A 73 -7.01 18.20 5.36
N LYS A 74 -6.47 19.38 5.06
CA LYS A 74 -7.24 20.53 4.55
C LYS A 74 -7.54 20.41 3.05
N VAL A 75 -6.92 19.47 2.35
CA VAL A 75 -7.05 19.27 0.91
C VAL A 75 -8.05 18.15 0.63
N THR A 76 -9.17 18.48 0.00
CA THR A 76 -10.21 17.51 -0.37
C THR A 76 -9.83 16.75 -1.64
N LEU A 77 -9.95 15.42 -1.65
CA LEU A 77 -9.57 14.60 -2.81
C LEU A 77 -10.47 14.84 -4.02
N LYS A 78 -11.74 15.18 -3.80
CA LYS A 78 -12.68 15.52 -4.88
C LYS A 78 -12.20 16.71 -5.71
N THR A 79 -11.58 17.72 -5.09
CA THR A 79 -11.05 18.89 -5.82
C THR A 79 -9.76 18.58 -6.57
N LEU A 80 -9.07 17.49 -6.20
CA LEU A 80 -7.87 17.00 -6.88
C LEU A 80 -8.16 15.98 -8.00
N GLY A 81 -9.44 15.70 -8.28
CA GLY A 81 -9.82 14.78 -9.35
C GLY A 81 -10.00 13.32 -8.93
N TRP A 82 -10.24 13.05 -7.64
CA TRP A 82 -10.73 11.73 -7.22
C TRP A 82 -11.95 11.31 -8.06
N ASN A 83 -11.93 10.10 -8.58
CA ASN A 83 -12.89 9.60 -9.56
C ASN A 83 -13.04 8.08 -9.43
N GLN A 84 -13.82 7.48 -10.33
CA GLN A 84 -14.12 6.04 -10.31
C GLN A 84 -12.87 5.13 -10.45
N SER A 85 -11.78 5.56 -11.11
CA SER A 85 -10.56 4.74 -11.16
C SER A 85 -9.89 4.66 -9.79
N HIS A 86 -9.94 5.73 -9.00
CA HIS A 86 -9.44 5.74 -7.63
C HIS A 86 -10.31 4.89 -6.71
N ASP A 87 -11.64 4.93 -6.87
CA ASP A 87 -12.55 4.03 -6.14
C ASP A 87 -12.25 2.56 -6.42
N LYS A 88 -12.01 2.22 -7.69
CA LYS A 88 -11.60 0.87 -8.10
C LYS A 88 -10.26 0.46 -7.49
N CYS A 89 -9.27 1.34 -7.52
CA CYS A 89 -7.96 1.11 -6.90
C CYS A 89 -8.09 0.87 -5.38
N PHE A 90 -8.88 1.69 -4.69
CA PHE A 90 -9.16 1.52 -3.27
C PHE A 90 -9.86 0.19 -2.95
N ALA A 91 -10.86 -0.20 -3.75
CA ALA A 91 -11.53 -1.49 -3.61
C ALA A 91 -10.57 -2.67 -3.87
N GLN A 92 -9.69 -2.55 -4.87
CA GLN A 92 -8.67 -3.55 -5.16
C GLN A 92 -7.69 -3.71 -4.00
N ILE A 93 -7.21 -2.61 -3.42
CA ILE A 93 -6.37 -2.62 -2.21
C ILE A 93 -7.06 -3.39 -1.09
N LYS A 94 -8.34 -3.11 -0.81
CA LYS A 94 -9.10 -3.82 0.23
C LYS A 94 -9.21 -5.32 -0.05
N SER A 95 -9.42 -5.71 -1.31
CA SER A 95 -9.43 -7.13 -1.71
C SER A 95 -8.06 -7.78 -1.54
N THR A 96 -6.97 -7.07 -1.82
CA THR A 96 -5.61 -7.56 -1.63
C THR A 96 -5.27 -7.77 -0.15
N LEU A 97 -5.76 -6.91 0.75
CA LEU A 97 -5.56 -7.06 2.20
C LEU A 97 -6.16 -8.37 2.75
N GLN A 98 -7.17 -8.93 2.09
CA GLN A 98 -7.75 -10.22 2.47
C GLN A 98 -6.86 -11.41 2.09
N ASN A 99 -5.92 -11.21 1.16
CA ASN A 99 -5.10 -12.26 0.55
C ASN A 99 -3.60 -11.94 0.68
N LEU A 100 -3.17 -11.45 1.85
CA LEU A 100 -1.76 -11.16 2.12
C LEU A 100 -0.92 -12.44 2.19
N VAL A 101 0.30 -12.35 1.69
CA VAL A 101 1.24 -13.47 1.67
C VAL A 101 1.89 -13.63 3.06
N THR A 102 2.03 -14.88 3.52
CA THR A 102 2.88 -15.21 4.67
C THR A 102 4.33 -15.31 4.21
N MET A 103 5.21 -14.52 4.81
CA MET A 103 6.64 -14.55 4.50
C MET A 103 7.32 -15.76 5.14
N ALA A 104 8.19 -16.44 4.40
CA ALA A 104 8.97 -17.56 4.93
C ALA A 104 10.05 -17.09 5.93
N HIS A 105 10.49 -18.00 6.81
CA HIS A 105 11.68 -17.78 7.62
C HIS A 105 12.92 -17.92 6.75
N ILE A 106 13.90 -17.04 6.97
CA ILE A 106 15.23 -17.21 6.37
C ILE A 106 15.89 -18.41 7.05
N ASN A 107 16.43 -19.32 6.24
CA ASN A 107 17.14 -20.51 6.68
C ASN A 107 18.47 -20.59 5.93
N ASP A 108 19.57 -20.62 6.68
CA ASP A 108 20.93 -20.65 6.12
C ASP A 108 21.23 -21.91 5.30
N GLY A 109 20.44 -22.97 5.47
CA GLY A 109 20.52 -24.20 4.68
C GLY A 109 19.77 -24.14 3.33
N TYR A 110 19.02 -23.07 3.05
CA TYR A 110 18.27 -22.91 1.81
C TYR A 110 19.02 -22.05 0.80
N LEU A 111 18.89 -22.38 -0.49
CA LEU A 111 19.33 -21.51 -1.56
C LEU A 111 18.30 -20.40 -1.77
N LEU A 112 18.68 -19.16 -1.46
CA LEU A 112 17.86 -18.00 -1.75
C LEU A 112 17.82 -17.74 -3.26
N CYS A 113 16.62 -17.73 -3.83
CA CYS A 113 16.39 -17.42 -5.23
C CYS A 113 15.76 -16.04 -5.38
N VAL A 114 16.34 -15.21 -6.25
CA VAL A 114 15.86 -13.84 -6.52
C VAL A 114 15.22 -13.81 -7.90
N PHE A 115 13.95 -13.40 -7.96
CA PHE A 115 13.18 -13.25 -9.19
C PHE A 115 12.83 -11.77 -9.40
N PRO A 116 13.67 -11.02 -10.12
CA PRO A 116 13.36 -9.65 -10.49
C PRO A 116 12.43 -9.63 -11.70
N ASP A 117 11.49 -8.69 -11.71
CA ASP A 117 10.68 -8.35 -12.88
C ASP A 117 10.53 -6.82 -12.99
N ALA A 118 10.49 -6.32 -14.22
CA ALA A 118 10.39 -4.90 -14.48
C ALA A 118 9.55 -4.61 -15.73
N SER A 119 8.78 -3.55 -15.63
CA SER A 119 8.05 -2.91 -16.70
C SER A 119 8.63 -1.52 -16.95
N LYS A 120 8.00 -0.76 -17.85
CA LYS A 120 8.39 0.63 -18.13
C LYS A 120 8.34 1.52 -16.89
N ASP A 121 7.30 1.35 -16.08
CA ASP A 121 6.97 2.29 -15.00
C ASP A 121 7.20 1.68 -13.59
N PHE A 122 7.34 0.36 -13.50
CA PHE A 122 7.42 -0.36 -12.23
C PHE A 122 8.44 -1.49 -12.25
N TRP A 123 8.99 -1.82 -11.09
CA TRP A 123 9.82 -3.01 -10.88
C TRP A 123 9.45 -3.67 -9.55
N GLY A 124 9.78 -4.95 -9.44
CA GLY A 124 9.58 -5.75 -8.24
C GLY A 124 10.61 -6.86 -8.13
N ILE A 125 10.79 -7.37 -6.91
CA ILE A 125 11.64 -8.50 -6.62
C ILE A 125 10.86 -9.44 -5.72
N LEU A 126 10.84 -10.72 -6.09
CA LEU A 126 10.40 -11.81 -5.23
C LEU A 126 11.62 -12.61 -4.76
N LEU A 127 11.68 -12.85 -3.46
CA LEU A 127 12.68 -13.71 -2.83
C LEU A 127 11.99 -14.98 -2.35
N THR A 128 12.56 -16.15 -2.66
CA THR A 128 12.08 -17.45 -2.18
C THR A 128 13.21 -18.25 -1.57
#